data_AF-Q1N0I8-F1
#
_entry.id   AF-Q1N0I8-F1
#
_cell.length_a   1.000
_cell.length_b   1.000
_cell.length_c   1.000
_cell.angle_alpha   90.00
_cell.angle_beta   90.00
_cell.angle_gamma   90.00
#
_symmetry.space_group_name_H-M   'P 1'
#
loop_
_entity.id
_entity.type
_entity.pdbx_description
1 polymer ?
#
loop_
_entity_poly.entity_id
_entity_poly.type
_entity_poly.pdbx_seq_one_letter_code
_entity_poly.pdbx_strand_id
1 'polypeptide(L)'
;MLAFKSKILESIDENVTDESYIDNIRDHTAGRMGKWYYEGLGKSTFSHLNSYKKMEHSLIAIHESAYQALVANTQNRNSDKFEHLSSMENHSINIIQTMLRFNDELQNMAEVSASDSNEDVLF
;
A
#
# COMPACT_ATOMS: atom_id res chain seq x y z
N MET A 1 5.60 3.53 3.49
CA MET A 1 4.53 4.55 3.35
C MET A 1 4.98 5.94 3.75
N LEU A 2 5.51 6.17 4.96
CA LEU A 2 5.97 7.51 5.38
C LEU A 2 6.96 8.15 4.38
N ALA A 3 7.99 7.41 3.97
CA ALA A 3 8.96 7.89 2.98
C ALA A 3 8.32 8.24 1.63
N PHE A 4 7.33 7.47 1.17
CA PHE A 4 6.63 7.75 -0.08
C PHE A 4 5.83 9.05 0.02
N LYS A 5 5.00 9.21 1.06
CA LYS A 5 4.23 10.45 1.27
C LYS A 5 5.13 11.67 1.43
N SER A 6 6.21 11.58 2.21
CA SER A 6 7.20 12.66 2.36
C SER A 6 7.73 13.08 1.00
N LYS A 7 8.11 12.11 0.16
CA LYS A 7 8.65 12.41 -1.16
C LYS A 7 7.65 13.12 -2.07
N ILE A 8 6.37 12.76 -2.01
CA ILE A 8 5.32 13.45 -2.77
C ILE A 8 5.14 14.89 -2.28
N LEU A 9 5.13 15.12 -0.96
CA LEU A 9 5.02 16.47 -0.40
C LEU A 9 6.23 17.34 -0.77
N GLU A 10 7.44 16.80 -0.67
CA GLU A 10 8.67 17.46 -1.14
C GLU A 10 8.59 17.81 -2.63
N SER A 11 8.11 16.89 -3.46
CA SER A 11 7.96 17.12 -4.91
C SER A 11 6.97 18.23 -5.24
N ILE A 12 5.92 18.37 -4.43
CA ILE A 12 4.94 19.45 -4.55
C ILE A 12 5.56 20.79 -4.14
N ASP A 13 6.30 20.83 -3.04
CA ASP A 13 6.99 22.03 -2.56
C ASP A 13 8.04 22.53 -3.56
N GLU A 14 8.80 21.60 -4.14
CA GLU A 14 9.77 21.85 -5.21
C GLU A 14 9.12 22.20 -6.57
N ASN A 15 7.78 22.12 -6.69
CA ASN A 15 7.03 22.30 -7.93
C ASN A 15 7.56 21.46 -9.10
N VAL A 16 7.80 20.17 -8.85
CA VAL A 16 8.25 19.22 -9.88
C VAL A 16 7.22 19.16 -11.03
N THR A 17 7.71 19.28 -12.25
CA THR A 17 6.93 19.24 -13.50
C THR A 17 7.39 18.17 -14.49
N ASP A 18 8.40 17.36 -14.12
CA ASP A 18 8.90 16.26 -14.95
C ASP A 18 7.81 15.19 -15.12
N GLU A 19 7.26 15.10 -16.33
CA GLU A 19 6.20 14.15 -16.68
C GLU A 19 6.65 12.70 -16.46
N SER A 20 7.91 12.35 -16.76
CA SER A 20 8.39 10.99 -16.58
C SER A 20 8.42 10.61 -15.10
N TYR A 21 8.85 11.53 -14.23
CA TYR A 21 8.78 11.33 -12.79
C TYR A 21 7.33 11.14 -12.32
N ILE A 22 6.41 12.01 -12.75
CA ILE A 22 5.00 11.95 -12.36
C ILE A 22 4.38 10.62 -12.80
N ASP A 23 4.61 10.18 -14.04
CA ASP A 23 4.10 8.91 -14.56
C ASP A 23 4.67 7.71 -13.78
N ASN A 24 5.94 7.75 -13.37
CA ASN A 24 6.53 6.71 -12.55
C ASN A 24 5.87 6.59 -11.17
N ILE A 25 5.26 7.65 -10.64
CA ILE A 25 4.49 7.58 -9.38
C ILE A 25 3.25 6.70 -9.53
N ARG A 26 2.71 6.56 -10.74
CA ARG A 26 1.52 5.72 -11.00
C ARG A 26 1.81 4.23 -10.93
N ASP A 27 3.08 3.84 -11.09
CA ASP A 27 3.51 2.45 -10.97
C ASP A 27 3.62 2.01 -9.50
N HIS A 28 2.52 1.42 -9.03
CA HIS A 28 2.40 0.83 -7.70
C HIS A 28 3.12 -0.53 -7.55
N THR A 29 3.68 -1.08 -8.64
CA THR A 29 4.34 -2.39 -8.65
C THR A 29 5.85 -2.29 -8.46
N ALA A 30 6.49 -1.23 -8.94
CA ALA A 30 7.95 -1.08 -8.92
C ALA A 30 8.57 -0.86 -7.53
N GLY A 31 7.79 -0.28 -6.60
CA GLY A 31 8.24 -0.02 -5.23
C GLY A 31 8.51 -1.30 -4.43
N ARG A 32 9.21 -1.19 -3.30
CA ARG A 32 9.49 -2.36 -2.42
C ARG A 32 8.22 -3.10 -2.00
N MET A 33 7.16 -2.35 -1.69
CA MET A 33 5.86 -2.91 -1.32
C MET A 33 5.18 -3.60 -2.51
N GLY A 34 5.21 -2.97 -3.69
CA GLY A 34 4.70 -3.55 -4.93
C GLY A 34 5.40 -4.85 -5.29
N LYS A 35 6.74 -4.86 -5.28
CA LYS A 35 7.53 -6.08 -5.51
C LYS A 35 7.22 -7.17 -4.52
N TRP A 36 7.11 -6.85 -3.23
CA TRP A 36 6.68 -7.83 -2.23
C TRP A 36 5.27 -8.37 -2.52
N TYR A 37 4.36 -7.51 -2.97
CA TYR A 37 2.97 -7.87 -3.24
C TYR A 37 2.79 -8.74 -4.50
N TYR A 38 3.45 -8.37 -5.60
CA TYR A 38 3.22 -8.96 -6.91
C TYR A 38 4.22 -10.07 -7.27
N GLU A 39 5.46 -9.96 -6.82
CA GLU A 39 6.58 -10.81 -7.29
C GLU A 39 7.22 -11.61 -6.16
N GLY A 40 7.11 -11.14 -4.91
CA GLY A 40 7.85 -11.66 -3.78
C GLY A 40 7.10 -12.72 -2.96
N LEU A 41 7.61 -12.93 -1.74
CA LEU A 41 7.06 -13.86 -0.77
C LEU A 41 5.57 -13.62 -0.48
N GLY A 42 5.15 -12.36 -0.53
CA GLY A 42 3.73 -11.97 -0.41
C GLY A 42 2.86 -12.77 -1.38
N LYS A 43 3.22 -12.71 -2.67
CA LYS A 43 2.47 -13.39 -3.73
C LYS A 43 2.51 -14.89 -3.61
N SER A 44 3.72 -15.46 -3.44
CA SER A 44 3.92 -16.92 -3.45
C SER A 44 3.19 -17.60 -2.30
N THR A 45 3.10 -16.94 -1.16
CA THR A 45 2.68 -17.57 0.09
C THR A 45 1.28 -17.14 0.51
N PHE A 46 0.91 -15.87 0.34
CA PHE A 46 -0.28 -15.29 0.98
C PHE A 46 -1.37 -14.85 0.00
N SER A 47 -1.18 -15.04 -1.31
CA SER A 47 -2.15 -14.63 -2.33
C SER A 47 -3.53 -15.28 -2.21
N HIS A 48 -3.65 -16.39 -1.47
CA HIS A 48 -4.92 -17.04 -1.19
C HIS A 48 -5.72 -16.33 -0.07
N LEU A 49 -5.07 -15.57 0.81
CA LEU A 49 -5.70 -14.90 1.94
C LEU A 49 -6.49 -13.66 1.50
N ASN A 50 -7.69 -13.50 2.08
CA ASN A 50 -8.55 -12.37 1.73
C ASN A 50 -8.01 -11.04 2.26
N SER A 51 -7.43 -11.03 3.46
CA SER A 51 -6.74 -9.85 4.01
C SER A 51 -5.61 -9.35 3.11
N TYR A 52 -4.85 -10.28 2.52
CA TYR A 52 -3.80 -9.98 1.56
C TYR A 52 -4.36 -9.32 0.28
N LYS A 53 -5.41 -9.90 -0.32
CA LYS A 53 -6.06 -9.34 -1.52
C LYS A 53 -6.57 -7.91 -1.28
N LYS A 54 -7.11 -7.61 -0.10
CA LYS A 54 -7.61 -6.27 0.25
C LYS A 54 -6.53 -5.18 0.29
N MET A 55 -5.25 -5.55 0.45
CA MET A 55 -4.16 -4.56 0.44
C MET A 55 -3.96 -3.94 -0.95
N GLU A 56 -4.21 -4.69 -2.01
CA GLU A 56 -3.97 -4.26 -3.40
C GLU A 56 -4.71 -2.98 -3.73
N HIS A 57 -5.98 -2.91 -3.37
CA HIS A 57 -6.83 -1.76 -3.65
C HIS A 57 -6.28 -0.49 -3.01
N SER A 58 -5.83 -0.58 -1.75
CA SER A 58 -5.27 0.56 -1.05
C SER A 58 -3.89 0.95 -1.59
N LEU A 59 -3.10 -0.02 -2.05
CA LEU A 59 -1.81 0.20 -2.71
C LEU A 59 -1.94 0.87 -4.08
N ILE A 60 -2.93 0.49 -4.88
CA ILE A 60 -3.22 1.16 -6.16
C ILE A 60 -3.67 2.60 -5.89
N ALA A 61 -4.63 2.78 -5.00
CA ALA A 61 -5.26 4.09 -4.84
C ALA A 61 -4.42 5.11 -4.07
N ILE A 62 -3.45 4.70 -3.23
CA ILE A 62 -2.44 5.64 -2.70
C ILE A 62 -1.54 6.20 -3.82
N HIS A 63 -1.13 5.36 -4.79
CA HIS A 63 -0.31 5.77 -5.92
C HIS A 63 -1.10 6.65 -6.91
N GLU A 64 -2.35 6.28 -7.21
CA GLU A 64 -3.22 7.11 -8.05
C GLU A 64 -3.47 8.48 -7.39
N SER A 65 -3.75 8.51 -6.08
CA SER A 65 -3.94 9.79 -5.36
C SER A 65 -2.67 10.66 -5.41
N ALA A 66 -1.49 10.07 -5.26
CA ALA A 66 -0.22 10.79 -5.37
C ALA A 66 0.01 11.36 -6.78
N TYR A 67 -0.24 10.55 -7.82
CA TYR A 67 -0.18 10.98 -9.21
C TYR A 67 -1.13 12.16 -9.47
N GLN A 68 -2.39 12.05 -9.07
CA GLN A 68 -3.38 13.11 -9.27
C GLN A 68 -3.03 14.39 -8.50
N ALA A 69 -2.47 14.28 -7.30
CA ALA A 69 -1.99 15.45 -6.54
C ALA A 69 -0.87 16.19 -7.28
N LEU A 70 0.08 15.47 -7.88
CA LEU A 70 1.17 16.06 -8.66
C LEU A 70 0.64 16.71 -9.95
N VAL A 71 -0.26 16.05 -10.69
CA VAL A 71 -0.90 16.60 -11.89
C VAL A 71 -1.73 17.85 -11.56
N ALA A 72 -2.49 17.84 -10.47
CA ALA A 72 -3.22 19.02 -10.01
C ALA A 72 -2.26 20.16 -9.66
N ASN A 73 -1.09 19.86 -9.08
CA ASN A 73 -0.07 20.86 -8.77
C ASN A 73 0.50 21.51 -10.04
N THR A 74 0.85 20.73 -11.07
CA THR A 74 1.38 21.29 -12.34
C THR A 74 0.38 22.19 -13.06
N GLN A 75 -0.92 21.99 -12.80
CA GLN A 75 -2.01 22.75 -13.39
C GLN A 75 -2.54 23.87 -12.46
N ASN A 76 -1.87 24.15 -11.35
CA ASN A 76 -2.27 25.14 -10.34
C ASN A 76 -3.67 24.93 -9.75
N ARG A 77 -4.19 23.69 -9.79
CA ARG A 77 -5.49 23.32 -9.23
C ARG A 77 -5.35 22.98 -7.76
N ASN A 78 -5.21 24.00 -6.92
CA ASN A 78 -4.89 23.81 -5.50
C ASN A 78 -5.97 23.03 -4.72
N SER A 79 -7.25 23.23 -5.03
CA SER A 79 -8.34 22.47 -4.37
C SER A 79 -8.21 20.97 -4.63
N ASP A 80 -8.14 20.57 -5.91
CA ASP A 80 -7.96 19.18 -6.34
C ASP A 80 -6.70 18.58 -5.72
N LYS A 81 -5.59 19.33 -5.70
CA LYS A 81 -4.32 18.89 -5.08
C LYS A 81 -4.53 18.52 -3.61
N PHE A 82 -5.17 19.36 -2.81
CA PHE A 82 -5.41 19.08 -1.39
C PHE A 82 -6.35 17.90 -1.18
N GLU A 83 -7.38 17.77 -2.03
CA GLU A 83 -8.27 16.60 -2.00
C GLU A 83 -7.50 15.31 -2.26
N HIS A 84 -6.64 15.28 -3.29
CA HIS A 84 -5.83 14.12 -3.61
C HIS A 84 -4.77 13.82 -2.54
N LEU A 85 -4.16 14.83 -1.91
CA LEU A 85 -3.27 14.62 -0.75
C LEU A 85 -3.99 14.03 0.46
N SER A 86 -5.20 14.49 0.75
CA SER A 86 -6.05 13.92 1.81
C SER A 86 -6.44 12.47 1.49
N SER A 87 -6.81 12.19 0.23
CA SER A 87 -7.07 10.83 -0.23
C SER A 87 -5.84 9.94 -0.07
N MET A 88 -4.65 10.40 -0.46
CA MET A 88 -3.39 9.67 -0.27
C MET A 88 -3.15 9.33 1.21
N GLU A 89 -3.43 10.26 2.13
CA GLU A 89 -3.30 10.02 3.57
C GLU A 89 -4.25 8.91 4.06
N ASN A 90 -5.53 9.00 3.69
CA ASN A 90 -6.54 8.01 4.05
C ASN A 90 -6.17 6.61 3.54
N HIS A 91 -5.65 6.52 2.32
CA HIS A 91 -5.20 5.25 1.75
C HIS A 91 -3.96 4.70 2.45
N SER A 92 -3.05 5.56 2.90
CA SER A 92 -1.94 5.14 3.75
C SER A 92 -2.42 4.51 5.06
N ILE A 93 -3.47 5.05 5.68
CA ILE A 93 -4.07 4.47 6.89
C ILE A 93 -4.70 3.12 6.56
N ASN A 94 -5.42 3.01 5.45
CA ASN A 94 -6.06 1.75 5.03
C ASN A 94 -5.06 0.62 4.77
N ILE A 95 -3.89 0.92 4.18
CA ILE A 95 -2.82 -0.08 4.02
C ILE A 95 -2.34 -0.57 5.40
N ILE A 96 -2.15 0.32 6.38
CA ILE A 96 -1.74 -0.07 7.74
C ILE A 96 -2.81 -0.97 8.37
N GLN A 97 -4.09 -0.59 8.28
CA GLN A 97 -5.19 -1.37 8.84
C GLN A 97 -5.32 -2.76 8.20
N THR A 98 -5.13 -2.85 6.88
CA THR A 98 -5.16 -4.13 6.17
C THR A 98 -3.96 -5.01 6.51
N MET A 99 -2.77 -4.42 6.70
CA MET A 99 -1.59 -5.14 7.22
C MET A 99 -1.79 -5.69 8.63
N LEU A 100 -2.39 -4.92 9.52
CA LEU A 100 -2.69 -5.38 10.89
C LEU A 100 -3.63 -6.58 10.86
N ARG A 101 -4.73 -6.49 10.10
CA ARG A 101 -5.68 -7.62 9.93
C ARG A 101 -5.02 -8.86 9.33
N PHE A 102 -4.14 -8.65 8.34
CA PHE A 102 -3.37 -9.75 7.76
C PHE A 102 -2.45 -10.41 8.78
N ASN A 103 -1.75 -9.62 9.60
CA ASN A 103 -0.92 -10.15 10.67
C ASN A 103 -1.75 -10.95 11.70
N ASP A 104 -2.93 -10.45 12.08
CA ASP A 104 -3.83 -11.16 12.99
C ASP A 104 -4.31 -12.49 12.40
N GLU A 105 -4.66 -12.53 11.11
CA GLU A 105 -4.99 -13.78 10.40
C GLU A 105 -3.82 -14.78 10.45
N LEU A 106 -2.58 -14.33 10.24
CA LEU A 106 -1.40 -15.20 10.32
C LEU A 106 -1.17 -15.76 11.73
N GLN A 107 -1.35 -14.95 12.77
CA GLN A 107 -1.20 -15.41 14.16
C GLN A 107 -2.25 -16.46 14.51
N ASN A 108 -3.51 -16.21 14.15
CA ASN A 108 -4.60 -17.17 14.38
C ASN A 108 -4.35 -18.50 13.65
N MET A 109 -3.85 -18.48 12.42
CA MET A 109 -3.49 -19.70 11.69
C MET A 109 -2.34 -20.47 12.35
N ALA A 110 -1.36 -19.76 12.91
CA ALA A 110 -0.24 -20.38 13.63
C ALA A 110 -0.69 -21.02 14.96
N GLU A 111 -1.59 -20.36 15.71
CA GLU A 111 -2.14 -20.89 16.95
C GLU A 111 -2.97 -22.17 16.72
N VAL A 112 -3.82 -22.18 15.69
CA VAL A 112 -4.61 -23.38 15.31
C VAL A 112 -3.70 -24.55 14.91
N SER A 113 -2.64 -24.28 14.13
CA SER A 113 -1.68 -25.34 13.78
C SER A 113 -0.92 -25.89 14.98
N ALA A 114 -0.69 -25.08 16.02
CA ALA A 114 -0.02 -25.49 17.25
C ALA A 114 -0.96 -26.24 18.21
N SER A 115 -2.27 -25.99 18.16
CA SER A 115 -3.25 -26.76 18.93
C SER A 115 -3.54 -28.13 18.32
N ASP A 116 -3.68 -28.22 16.99
CA ASP A 116 -3.93 -29.50 16.29
C ASP A 116 -2.78 -30.50 16.52
N SER A 117 -1.53 -30.01 16.54
CA SER A 117 -0.35 -30.86 16.79
C SER A 117 -0.22 -31.35 18.24
N ASN A 118 -0.93 -30.74 19.20
CA ASN A 118 -0.93 -31.18 20.60
C ASN A 118 -2.05 -32.19 20.92
N GLU A 119 -3.12 -32.26 20.12
CA GLU A 119 -4.16 -33.29 20.29
C GLU A 119 -3.72 -34.67 19.78
N ASP A 120 -2.79 -34.73 18.82
CA ASP A 120 -2.27 -35.97 18.23
C ASP A 120 -1.27 -36.75 19.13
N VAL A 121 -0.92 -36.23 20.30
CA VAL A 121 0.07 -36.85 21.23
C VAL A 121 -0.60 -37.61 22.39
N LEU A 122 -1.93 -37.70 22.42
CA LEU A 122 -2.66 -38.49 23.41
C LEU A 122 -2.92 -39.93 22.93
N PHE A 123 -1.86 -40.73 22.86
CA PHE A 123 -1.95 -42.21 22.85
C PHE A 123 -0.86 -42.83 23.73
#